data_AF-A0A2G4E1P2-F1
#
_entry.id   AF-A0A2G4E1P2-F1
#
_cell.length_a   1.000
_cell.length_b   1.000
_cell.length_c   1.000
_cell.angle_alpha   90.00
_cell.angle_beta   90.00
_cell.angle_gamma   90.00
#
_symmetry.space_group_name_H-M   'P 1'
#
loop_
_entity.id
_entity.type
_entity.pdbx_description
1 polymer ?
#
loop_
_entity_poly.entity_id
_entity_poly.type
_entity_poly.pdbx_seq_one_letter_code
_entity_poly.pdbx_strand_id
1 'polypeptide(L)'
;MLVAPPQSRIGPLTQAERAALIARSPLAGRYDKPVDRESAYEMLLARKVASVDPAHKPAAEEKSEGGFADMAGGFLGGLAGQAVKSAMRQAATQIGRELVRGLMGSLLGGSKKRR
;
A
#
# COMPACT_ATOMS: atom_id res chain seq x y z
N MET A 1 -15.39 -53.84 -40.03
CA MET A 1 -14.61 -53.73 -38.78
C MET A 1 -15.14 -52.52 -38.02
N LEU A 2 -15.78 -52.72 -36.87
CA LEU A 2 -16.30 -51.62 -36.04
C LEU A 2 -15.18 -51.16 -35.11
N VAL A 3 -14.77 -49.90 -35.21
CA VAL A 3 -13.83 -49.27 -34.28
C VAL A 3 -14.65 -48.59 -33.19
N ALA A 4 -14.48 -49.00 -31.94
CA ALA A 4 -15.14 -48.37 -30.79
C ALA A 4 -14.17 -47.40 -30.08
N PRO A 5 -14.65 -46.25 -29.58
CA PRO A 5 -13.83 -45.31 -28.82
C PRO A 5 -13.44 -45.87 -27.45
N PRO A 6 -12.35 -45.40 -26.84
CA PRO A 6 -11.95 -45.81 -25.49
C PRO A 6 -13.02 -45.41 -24.46
N GLN A 7 -13.21 -46.25 -23.44
CA GLN A 7 -14.12 -45.95 -22.35
C GLN A 7 -13.54 -44.88 -21.41
N SER A 8 -14.33 -43.86 -21.09
CA SER A 8 -13.96 -42.86 -20.09
C SER A 8 -14.37 -43.33 -18.69
N ARG A 9 -13.53 -43.08 -17.69
CA ARG A 9 -13.87 -43.26 -16.28
C ARG A 9 -14.27 -41.90 -15.71
N ILE A 10 -15.57 -41.67 -15.59
CA ILE A 10 -16.13 -40.46 -14.96
C ILE A 10 -16.41 -40.78 -13.49
N GLY A 11 -15.80 -40.02 -12.58
CA GLY A 11 -16.00 -40.16 -11.14
C GLY A 11 -14.75 -39.79 -10.34
N PRO A 12 -14.88 -39.63 -9.01
CA PRO A 12 -13.75 -39.34 -8.15
C PRO A 12 -12.76 -40.50 -8.12
N LEU A 13 -11.46 -40.17 -8.10
CA LEU A 13 -10.38 -41.14 -7.83
C LEU A 13 -10.41 -41.55 -6.37
N THR A 14 -10.04 -42.80 -6.09
CA THR A 14 -9.76 -43.20 -4.71
C THR A 14 -8.53 -42.45 -4.19
N GLN A 15 -8.43 -42.32 -2.86
CA GLN A 15 -7.29 -41.64 -2.24
C GLN A 15 -5.96 -42.33 -2.58
N ALA A 16 -5.95 -43.66 -2.63
CA ALA A 16 -4.77 -44.45 -2.97
C ALA A 16 -4.32 -44.23 -4.42
N GLU A 17 -5.26 -44.25 -5.38
CA GLU A 17 -4.96 -43.95 -6.78
C GLU A 17 -4.42 -42.53 -6.92
N ARG A 18 -5.06 -41.54 -6.28
CA ARG A 18 -4.61 -40.14 -6.30
C ARG A 18 -3.18 -40.00 -5.76
N ALA A 19 -2.85 -40.66 -4.64
CA ALA A 19 -1.52 -40.60 -4.06
C ALA A 19 -0.45 -41.17 -5.01
N ALA A 20 -0.72 -42.32 -5.63
CA ALA A 20 0.19 -42.93 -6.60
C ALA A 20 0.40 -42.05 -7.84
N LEU A 21 -0.66 -41.38 -8.32
CA LEU A 21 -0.59 -40.44 -9.44
C LEU A 21 0.28 -39.21 -9.13
N ILE A 22 0.18 -38.68 -7.92
CA ILE A 22 0.99 -37.53 -7.49
C ILE A 22 2.46 -37.94 -7.33
N ALA A 23 2.72 -39.11 -6.73
CA ALA A 23 4.07 -39.60 -6.51
C ALA A 23 4.86 -39.83 -7.81
N ARG A 24 4.20 -40.24 -8.90
CA ARG A 24 4.83 -40.42 -10.22
C ARG A 24 4.97 -39.15 -11.05
N SER A 25 4.46 -38.02 -10.56
CA SER A 25 4.45 -36.76 -11.31
C SER A 25 5.88 -36.22 -11.49
N PRO A 26 6.24 -35.69 -12.67
CA PRO A 26 7.51 -34.98 -12.85
C PRO A 26 7.61 -33.69 -12.03
N LEU A 27 6.49 -33.24 -11.46
CA LEU A 27 6.42 -32.09 -10.56
C LEU A 27 6.43 -32.47 -9.08
N ALA A 28 6.55 -33.77 -8.76
CA ALA A 28 6.66 -34.23 -7.38
C ALA A 28 7.81 -33.49 -6.67
N GLY A 29 7.59 -33.03 -5.43
CA GLY A 29 8.57 -32.23 -4.68
C GLY A 29 8.58 -30.74 -5.03
N ARG A 30 8.20 -30.34 -6.25
CA ARG A 30 8.31 -28.93 -6.69
C ARG A 30 7.29 -28.01 -6.05
N TYR A 31 6.08 -28.52 -5.81
CA TYR A 31 4.95 -27.74 -5.29
C TYR A 31 4.39 -28.29 -3.97
N ASP A 32 5.15 -29.16 -3.30
CA ASP A 32 4.70 -29.81 -2.06
C ASP A 32 4.64 -28.85 -0.87
N LYS A 33 5.37 -27.73 -0.95
CA LYS A 33 5.37 -26.69 0.08
C LYS A 33 4.18 -25.75 -0.15
N PRO A 34 3.14 -25.78 0.70
CA PRO A 34 2.07 -24.80 0.63
C PRO A 34 2.63 -23.41 0.95
N VAL A 35 2.24 -22.42 0.16
CA VAL A 35 2.54 -21.02 0.43
C VAL A 35 1.21 -20.34 0.77
N ASP A 36 1.08 -19.96 2.02
CA ASP A 36 -0.04 -19.14 2.48
C ASP A 36 0.30 -17.67 2.28
N ARG A 37 -0.51 -16.95 1.50
CA ARG A 37 -0.30 -15.55 1.18
C ARG A 37 -1.44 -14.76 1.81
N GLU A 38 -1.12 -13.60 2.36
CA GLU A 38 -2.13 -12.66 2.81
C GLU A 38 -3.15 -12.40 1.70
N SER A 39 -4.41 -12.70 1.99
CA SER A 39 -5.48 -12.55 1.01
C SER A 39 -5.83 -11.06 0.87
N ALA A 40 -6.32 -10.67 -0.31
CA ALA A 40 -6.83 -9.30 -0.51
C ALA A 40 -7.92 -8.95 0.51
N TYR A 41 -8.73 -9.93 0.93
CA TYR A 41 -9.74 -9.78 1.98
C TYR A 41 -9.11 -9.40 3.32
N GLU A 42 -8.08 -10.12 3.76
CA GLU A 42 -7.35 -9.85 5.02
C GLU A 42 -6.70 -8.47 5.00
N MET A 43 -6.05 -8.11 3.89
CA MET A 43 -5.45 -6.79 3.72
C MET A 43 -6.49 -5.66 3.82
N LEU A 44 -7.67 -5.84 3.22
CA LEU A 44 -8.75 -4.87 3.27
C LEU A 44 -9.38 -4.79 4.67
N LEU A 45 -9.52 -5.93 5.35
CA LEU A 45 -10.02 -5.97 6.73
C LEU A 45 -9.05 -5.26 7.68
N ALA A 46 -7.75 -5.54 7.57
CA ALA A 46 -6.70 -4.86 8.33
C ALA A 46 -6.71 -3.34 8.09
N ARG A 47 -6.89 -2.90 6.83
CA ARG A 47 -7.03 -1.47 6.51
C ARG A 47 -8.27 -0.83 7.15
N LYS A 48 -9.41 -1.53 7.13
CA LYS A 48 -10.63 -1.05 7.79
C LYS A 48 -10.42 -0.88 9.28
N VAL A 49 -9.81 -1.87 9.95
CA VAL A 49 -9.49 -1.80 11.38
C VAL A 49 -8.51 -0.67 11.68
N ALA A 50 -7.46 -0.51 10.87
CA ALA A 50 -6.48 0.58 11.02
C ALA A 50 -7.06 1.98 10.75
N SER A 51 -8.10 2.09 9.92
CA SER A 51 -8.80 3.37 9.68
C SER A 51 -9.70 3.82 10.85
N VAL A 52 -9.83 3.01 11.91
CA VAL A 52 -10.57 3.36 13.14
C VAL A 52 -9.65 3.98 14.21
N ASP A 53 -8.37 4.21 13.94
CA ASP A 53 -7.51 4.98 14.86
C ASP A 53 -8.00 6.45 14.97
N PRO A 54 -8.39 6.92 16.17
CA PRO A 54 -8.93 8.27 16.39
C PRO A 54 -7.85 9.37 16.40
N ALA A 55 -6.69 9.14 15.78
CA ALA A 55 -5.57 10.09 15.75
C ALA A 55 -5.70 11.14 14.62
N HIS A 56 -6.72 11.05 13.77
CA HIS A 56 -7.14 12.21 12.98
C HIS A 56 -8.17 13.00 13.78
N LYS A 57 -7.67 13.86 14.67
CA LYS A 57 -8.44 14.98 15.22
C LYS A 57 -9.06 15.73 14.03
N PRO A 58 -10.39 15.76 13.87
CA PRO A 58 -11.00 16.75 13.01
C PRO A 58 -10.71 18.10 13.68
N ALA A 59 -10.06 19.01 12.96
CA ALA A 59 -10.17 20.41 13.31
C ALA A 59 -11.62 20.79 12.99
N ALA A 60 -12.47 20.65 14.00
CA ALA A 60 -13.76 21.29 14.02
C ALA A 60 -13.51 22.80 14.07
N GLU A 61 -13.96 23.50 13.04
CA GLU A 61 -14.53 24.83 13.25
C GLU A 61 -15.94 24.82 12.69
N GLU A 62 -16.84 25.17 13.60
CA GLU A 62 -18.28 25.18 13.47
C GLU A 62 -18.75 26.45 12.74
N LYS A 63 -19.82 26.27 11.96
CA LYS A 63 -20.97 27.18 11.72
C LYS A 63 -20.68 28.63 11.29
N SER A 64 -21.21 28.98 10.11
CA SER A 64 -22.43 29.80 10.03
C SER A 64 -23.02 29.80 8.63
N GLU A 65 -24.35 29.64 8.54
CA GLU A 65 -25.13 30.10 7.41
C GLU A 65 -24.98 31.63 7.26
N GLY A 66 -24.77 32.17 6.05
CA GLY A 66 -24.90 33.61 5.85
C GLY A 66 -24.30 34.26 4.59
N GLY A 67 -24.85 33.97 3.39
CA GLY A 67 -24.86 34.93 2.28
C GLY A 67 -23.62 35.04 1.37
N PHE A 68 -23.83 35.63 0.19
CA PHE A 68 -22.89 35.74 -0.94
C PHE A 68 -21.53 36.38 -0.60
N ALA A 69 -21.46 37.16 0.49
CA ALA A 69 -20.22 37.77 0.98
C ALA A 69 -19.27 36.76 1.64
N ASP A 70 -19.81 35.71 2.30
CA ASP A 70 -19.02 34.68 2.96
C ASP A 70 -18.37 33.72 1.94
N MET A 71 -19.02 33.51 0.80
CA MET A 71 -18.46 32.75 -0.33
C MET A 71 -17.27 33.48 -0.97
N ALA A 72 -17.31 34.82 -1.06
CA ALA A 72 -16.20 35.62 -1.57
C ALA A 72 -15.02 35.65 -0.56
N GLY A 73 -15.30 35.84 0.73
CA GLY A 73 -14.30 35.81 1.80
C GLY A 73 -13.64 34.43 1.97
N GLY A 74 -14.43 33.36 1.88
CA GLY A 74 -13.95 31.97 1.95
C GLY A 74 -13.21 31.51 0.68
N PHE A 75 -13.54 32.02 -0.50
CA PHE A 75 -12.80 31.71 -1.73
C PHE A 75 -11.45 32.43 -1.77
N LEU A 76 -11.42 33.72 -1.39
CA LEU A 76 -10.17 34.49 -1.32
C LEU A 76 -9.30 34.04 -0.14
N GLY A 77 -9.88 33.80 1.04
CA GLY A 77 -9.19 33.28 2.22
C GLY A 77 -8.79 31.81 2.08
N GLY A 78 -9.60 30.99 1.39
CA GLY A 78 -9.31 29.60 1.09
C GLY A 78 -8.22 29.44 0.05
N LEU A 79 -8.28 30.18 -1.06
CA LEU A 79 -7.23 30.13 -2.09
C LEU A 79 -5.94 30.81 -1.63
N ALA A 80 -6.00 31.97 -0.98
CA ALA A 80 -4.82 32.60 -0.40
C ALA A 80 -4.25 31.76 0.75
N GLY A 81 -5.09 31.23 1.63
CA GLY A 81 -4.69 30.34 2.72
C GLY A 81 -4.08 29.04 2.21
N GLN A 82 -4.61 28.46 1.13
CA GLN A 82 -4.07 27.26 0.50
C GLN A 82 -2.78 27.54 -0.26
N ALA A 83 -2.64 28.70 -0.91
CA ALA A 83 -1.43 29.13 -1.59
C ALA A 83 -0.29 29.48 -0.59
N VAL A 84 -0.62 30.13 0.53
CA VAL A 84 0.32 30.40 1.62
C VAL A 84 0.71 29.10 2.31
N LYS A 85 -0.25 28.19 2.57
CA LYS A 85 0.03 26.88 3.17
C LYS A 85 0.90 26.00 2.27
N SER A 86 0.70 26.03 0.95
CA SER A 86 1.54 25.28 0.00
C SER A 86 2.93 25.90 -0.12
N ALA A 87 3.04 27.23 -0.23
CA ALA A 87 4.31 27.94 -0.27
C ALA A 87 5.12 27.72 1.02
N MET A 88 4.48 27.81 2.18
CA MET A 88 5.11 27.56 3.49
C MET A 88 5.61 26.11 3.59
N ARG A 89 4.83 25.13 3.13
CA ARG A 89 5.22 23.72 3.14
C ARG A 89 6.41 23.44 2.21
N GLN A 90 6.46 24.10 1.06
CA GLN A 90 7.59 24.00 0.12
C GLN A 90 8.85 24.67 0.68
N ALA A 91 8.74 25.88 1.22
CA ALA A 91 9.85 26.58 1.85
C ALA A 91 10.44 25.80 3.05
N ALA A 92 9.57 25.25 3.90
CA ALA A 92 10.00 24.43 5.04
C ALA A 92 10.76 23.16 4.61
N THR A 93 10.32 22.50 3.54
CA THR A 93 10.95 21.27 3.06
C THR A 93 12.32 21.53 2.43
N GLN A 94 12.49 22.68 1.75
CA GLN A 94 13.77 23.06 1.14
C GLN A 94 14.80 23.48 2.20
N ILE A 95 14.41 24.36 3.13
CA ILE A 95 15.28 24.79 4.23
C ILE A 95 15.65 23.59 5.12
N GLY A 96 14.71 22.69 5.40
CA GLY A 96 14.96 21.49 6.20
C GLY A 96 16.02 20.57 5.59
N ARG A 97 16.02 20.39 4.26
CA ARG A 97 16.99 19.51 3.58
C ARG A 97 18.39 20.11 3.53
N GLU A 98 18.50 21.43 3.37
CA GLU A 98 19.80 22.12 3.38
C GLU A 98 20.42 22.16 4.78
N LEU A 99 19.61 22.39 5.82
CA LEU A 99 20.08 22.31 7.21
C LEU A 99 20.53 20.89 7.56
N VAL A 100 19.77 19.87 7.17
CA VAL A 100 20.16 18.47 7.40
C VAL A 100 21.45 18.13 6.64
N ARG A 101 21.61 18.56 5.39
CA ARG A 101 22.83 18.27 4.61
C ARG A 101 24.04 19.08 5.08
N GLY A 102 23.85 20.31 5.53
CA GLY A 102 24.90 21.16 6.10
C GLY A 102 25.37 20.64 7.45
N LEU A 103 24.45 20.25 8.33
CA LEU A 103 24.77 19.68 9.63
C LEU A 103 25.38 18.28 9.49
N MET A 104 24.83 17.44 8.61
CA MET A 104 25.34 16.08 8.38
C MET A 104 26.64 16.07 7.57
N GLY A 105 26.87 17.05 6.68
CA GLY A 105 28.13 17.24 5.98
C GLY A 105 29.26 17.73 6.90
N SER A 106 28.93 18.60 7.87
CA SER A 106 29.85 19.10 8.89
C SER A 106 30.24 18.02 9.91
N LEU A 107 29.29 17.15 10.30
CA LEU A 107 29.53 16.12 11.32
C LEU A 107 30.03 14.78 10.77
N LEU A 108 29.73 14.43 9.51
CA LEU A 108 30.03 13.09 8.94
C LEU A 108 31.05 13.11 7.78
N GLY A 109 31.45 14.29 7.28
CA GLY A 109 32.29 14.42 6.07
C GLY A 109 33.80 14.54 6.29
N GLY A 110 34.28 14.59 7.54
CA GLY A 110 35.69 14.80 7.87
C GLY A 110 36.57 13.55 7.82
N SER A 111 36.61 12.80 6.72
CA SER A 111 37.67 11.79 6.55
C SER A 111 38.10 11.57 5.09
N LYS A 112 39.43 11.70 4.88
CA LYS A 112 40.23 11.29 3.69
C LYS A 112 40.14 12.25 2.48
N LYS A 113 41.23 12.65 1.80
CA LYS A 113 42.48 11.92 1.52
C LYS A 113 43.49 12.82 0.77
N ARG A 114 44.77 12.69 1.14
CA ARG A 114 46.01 12.80 0.34
C ARG A 114 46.02 13.73 -0.89
N ARG A 115 46.90 14.73 -0.84
CA ARG A 115 48.19 14.70 -1.54
C ARG A 115 49.13 15.72 -0.92
#